data_AF-A0AAU4D971-F1
#
_entry.id   AF-A0AAU4D971-F1
#
_cell.length_a   1.000
_cell.length_b   1.000
_cell.length_c   1.000
_cell.angle_alpha   90.00
_cell.angle_beta   90.00
_cell.angle_gamma   90.00
#
_symmetry.space_group_name_H-M   'P 1'
#
loop_
_entity.id
_entity.type
_entity.pdbx_description
1 polymer ?
#
loop_
_entity_poly.entity_id
_entity_poly.type
_entity_poly.pdbx_seq_one_letter_code
_entity_poly.pdbx_strand_id
1 'polypeptide(L)'
;MFPPGGAGSRRDPAQVWLPGTDAHETVAHGEHRWEVPDPLPTSPEPQTPVTVRDVLDEPATWSAVAAAVVRTGVAPGGEVEVACRLAAHLDAPATGLARALAAQEFLPGASASQHEVDATFTSLPD
;
A
#
# COMPACT_ATOMS: atom_id res chain seq x y z
N MET A 1 -1.17 34.71 53.50
CA MET A 1 -0.87 33.38 54.05
C MET A 1 -1.98 32.45 53.61
N PHE A 2 -1.79 31.75 52.49
CA PHE A 2 -2.78 30.81 51.94
C PHE A 2 -2.55 29.41 52.54
N PRO A 3 -3.60 28.64 52.84
CA PRO A 3 -3.44 27.28 53.39
C PRO A 3 -2.85 26.33 52.33
N PRO A 4 -2.07 25.31 52.74
CA PRO A 4 -1.57 24.30 51.80
C PRO A 4 -2.75 23.52 51.23
N GLY A 5 -2.90 23.62 49.91
CA GLY A 5 -3.96 22.97 49.15
C GLY A 5 -3.94 21.46 49.34
N GLY A 6 -5.12 20.90 49.60
CA GLY A 6 -5.37 19.50 49.35
C GLY A 6 -5.26 19.23 47.84
N ALA A 7 -4.44 18.24 47.48
CA ALA A 7 -4.46 17.63 46.16
C ALA A 7 -3.90 16.22 46.26
N GLY A 8 -4.63 15.33 46.96
CA GLY A 8 -4.55 13.91 46.66
C GLY A 8 -5.14 13.70 45.27
N SER A 9 -4.36 13.91 44.21
CA SER A 9 -4.75 13.44 42.88
C SER A 9 -4.83 11.92 42.97
N ARG A 10 -6.07 11.41 42.98
CA ARG A 10 -6.35 10.01 42.76
C ARG A 10 -5.79 9.66 41.38
N ARG A 11 -4.64 8.98 41.38
CA ARG A 11 -3.95 8.55 40.16
C ARG A 11 -4.53 7.22 39.73
N ASP A 12 -5.63 7.27 39.00
CA ASP A 12 -6.26 6.05 38.50
C ASP A 12 -5.40 5.42 37.38
N PRO A 13 -5.19 4.09 37.39
CA PRO A 13 -4.46 3.41 36.33
C PRO A 13 -5.28 3.39 35.02
N ALA A 14 -4.59 3.28 33.89
CA ALA A 14 -5.22 3.15 32.58
C ALA A 14 -5.28 1.68 32.14
N GLN A 15 -6.25 1.33 31.31
CA GLN A 15 -6.32 0.02 30.67
C GLN A 15 -5.88 0.15 29.21
N VAL A 16 -4.95 -0.70 28.77
CA VAL A 16 -4.41 -0.72 27.40
C VAL A 16 -4.76 -2.05 26.75
N TRP A 17 -5.33 -1.99 25.54
CA TRP A 17 -5.63 -3.16 24.71
C TRP A 17 -4.58 -3.26 23.62
N LEU A 18 -3.87 -4.39 23.57
CA LEU A 18 -2.83 -4.64 22.57
C LEU A 18 -3.39 -5.46 21.40
N PRO A 19 -3.01 -5.17 20.14
CA PRO A 19 -3.38 -6.00 19.00
C PRO A 19 -2.94 -7.46 19.19
N GLY A 20 -3.83 -8.41 18.91
CA GLY A 20 -3.56 -9.84 19.03
C GLY A 20 -3.78 -10.44 20.43
N THR A 21 -4.18 -9.64 21.42
CA THR A 21 -4.46 -10.10 22.78
C THR A 21 -5.90 -9.77 23.18
N ASP A 22 -6.64 -10.76 23.67
CA ASP A 22 -8.03 -10.59 24.13
C ASP A 22 -8.15 -9.99 25.55
N ALA A 23 -7.02 -9.67 26.19
CA ALA A 23 -6.94 -9.13 27.53
C ALA A 23 -6.31 -7.74 27.53
N HIS A 24 -6.81 -6.87 28.41
CA HIS A 24 -6.25 -5.55 28.65
C HIS A 24 -5.19 -5.59 29.75
N GLU A 25 -4.16 -4.76 29.60
CA GLU A 25 -3.15 -4.53 30.61
C GLU A 25 -3.47 -3.26 31.41
N THR A 26 -3.43 -3.36 32.75
CA THR A 26 -3.60 -2.19 33.62
C THR A 26 -2.24 -1.53 33.85
N VAL A 27 -2.06 -0.32 33.35
CA VAL A 27 -0.81 0.43 33.46
C VAL A 27 -0.91 1.58 34.47
N ALA A 28 0.11 1.71 35.30
CA ALA A 28 0.28 2.86 36.18
C ALA A 28 0.87 4.06 35.40
N HIS A 29 1.02 5.20 36.07
CA HIS A 29 1.69 6.35 35.48
C HIS A 29 3.19 6.04 35.29
N GLY A 30 3.74 6.38 34.13
CA GLY A 30 5.12 6.08 33.76
C GLY A 30 5.27 5.91 32.25
N GLU A 31 6.48 5.57 31.81
CA GLU A 31 6.72 5.20 30.42
C GLU A 31 6.49 3.69 30.25
N HIS A 32 5.70 3.33 29.24
CA HIS A 32 5.40 1.94 28.89
C HIS A 32 5.64 1.76 27.40
N ARG A 33 6.24 0.63 27.04
CA ARG A 33 6.59 0.28 25.67
C ARG A 33 6.19 -1.17 25.42
N TRP A 34 5.62 -1.41 24.25
CA TRP A 34 5.27 -2.75 23.77
C TRP A 34 5.86 -2.97 22.39
N GLU A 35 6.25 -4.21 22.12
CA GLU A 35 6.63 -4.68 20.81
C GLU A 35 5.62 -5.74 20.40
N VAL A 36 4.81 -5.40 19.39
CA VAL A 36 3.76 -6.27 18.86
C VAL A 36 4.19 -6.69 17.47
N PRO A 37 4.23 -7.99 17.16
CA PRO A 37 4.50 -8.46 15.81
C PRO A 37 3.50 -7.84 14.82
N ASP A 38 3.99 -7.40 13.66
CA ASP A 38 3.11 -6.95 12.58
C ASP A 38 2.15 -8.10 12.22
N PRO A 39 0.82 -7.90 12.28
CA PRO A 39 -0.13 -8.94 11.88
C PRO A 39 -0.01 -9.30 10.40
N LEU A 40 0.63 -8.46 9.59
CA LEU A 40 0.98 -8.76 8.22
C LEU A 40 2.42 -9.31 8.14
N PRO A 41 2.65 -10.43 7.42
CA PRO A 41 4.00 -10.95 7.24
C PRO A 41 4.88 -9.90 6.54
N THR A 42 6.11 -9.71 7.04
CA THR A 42 7.10 -8.70 6.60
C THR A 42 7.48 -8.76 5.12
N SER A 43 7.15 -9.84 4.42
CA SER A 43 6.97 -9.88 2.97
C SER A 43 6.25 -11.19 2.66
N PRO A 44 5.14 -11.19 1.89
CA PRO A 44 4.78 -12.42 1.21
C PRO A 44 5.97 -12.84 0.33
N GLU A 45 6.17 -14.15 0.14
CA GLU A 45 7.04 -14.68 -0.92
C GLU A 45 6.71 -13.98 -2.25
N PRO A 46 7.61 -13.91 -3.26
CA PRO A 46 7.25 -13.32 -4.55
C PRO A 46 6.02 -14.04 -5.13
N GLN A 47 4.86 -13.45 -4.91
CA GLN A 47 3.59 -13.94 -5.43
C GLN A 47 3.40 -13.26 -6.77
N THR A 48 2.97 -14.03 -7.77
CA THR A 48 2.50 -13.44 -9.03
C THR A 48 1.46 -12.37 -8.68
N PRO A 49 1.66 -11.10 -9.09
CA PRO A 49 0.78 -10.02 -8.67
C PRO A 49 -0.64 -10.31 -9.14
N VAL A 50 -1.56 -10.42 -8.18
CA VAL A 50 -2.97 -10.76 -8.45
C VAL A 50 -3.75 -9.50 -8.74
N THR A 51 -3.40 -8.41 -8.06
CA THR A 51 -4.05 -7.11 -8.13
C THR A 51 -3.10 -6.01 -8.58
N VAL A 52 -3.67 -4.87 -9.01
CA VAL A 52 -2.88 -3.68 -9.34
C VAL A 52 -2.08 -3.18 -8.14
N ARG A 53 -2.62 -3.30 -6.91
CA ARG A 53 -1.89 -2.97 -5.68
C ARG A 53 -0.61 -3.79 -5.54
N ASP A 54 -0.68 -5.10 -5.80
CA ASP A 54 0.50 -5.98 -5.74
C ASP A 54 1.59 -5.54 -6.74
N VAL A 55 1.19 -5.04 -7.91
CA VAL A 55 2.13 -4.49 -8.90
C VAL A 55 2.80 -3.22 -8.41
N LEU A 56 2.07 -2.34 -7.69
CA LEU A 56 2.63 -1.10 -7.13
C LEU A 56 3.53 -1.37 -5.92
N ASP A 57 3.19 -2.38 -5.12
CA ASP A 57 3.92 -2.72 -3.91
C ASP A 57 5.24 -3.46 -4.19
N GLU A 58 5.40 -4.05 -5.38
CA GLU A 58 6.64 -4.67 -5.83
C GLU A 58 7.50 -3.68 -6.66
N PRO A 59 8.61 -3.15 -6.12
CA PRO A 59 9.32 -2.01 -6.73
C PRO A 59 9.88 -2.29 -8.12
N ALA A 60 10.34 -3.52 -8.40
CA ALA A 60 10.95 -3.86 -9.68
C ALA A 60 9.91 -3.92 -10.80
N THR A 61 8.77 -4.55 -10.53
CA THR A 61 7.61 -4.69 -11.42
C THR A 61 6.97 -3.32 -11.64
N TRP A 62 6.78 -2.54 -10.58
CA TRP A 62 6.27 -1.18 -10.70
C TRP A 62 7.14 -0.32 -11.63
N SER A 63 8.46 -0.33 -11.43
CA SER A 63 9.39 0.45 -12.26
C SER A 63 9.35 0.02 -13.73
N ALA A 64 9.28 -1.29 -14.00
CA ALA A 64 9.16 -1.81 -15.35
C ALA A 64 7.84 -1.39 -16.03
N VAL A 65 6.72 -1.47 -15.32
CA VAL A 65 5.40 -1.05 -15.81
C VAL A 65 5.37 0.45 -16.07
N ALA A 66 5.79 1.27 -15.11
CA ALA A 66 5.77 2.72 -15.27
C ALA A 66 6.67 3.17 -16.43
N ALA A 67 7.87 2.57 -16.57
CA ALA A 67 8.74 2.84 -17.71
C ALA A 67 8.08 2.48 -19.05
N ALA A 68 7.43 1.31 -19.16
CA ALA A 68 6.71 0.92 -20.38
C ALA A 68 5.58 1.90 -20.72
N VAL A 69 4.78 2.30 -19.73
CA VAL A 69 3.66 3.24 -19.91
C VAL A 69 4.16 4.62 -20.34
N VAL A 70 5.25 5.12 -19.75
CA VAL A 70 5.88 6.39 -20.14
C VAL A 70 6.44 6.31 -21.56
N ARG A 71 7.12 5.21 -21.93
CA ARG A 71 7.65 5.02 -23.30
C ARG A 71 6.55 5.05 -24.35
N THR A 72 5.38 4.49 -24.05
CA THR A 72 4.24 4.48 -24.99
C THR A 72 3.52 5.82 -25.08
N GLY A 73 3.87 6.80 -24.24
CA GLY A 73 3.26 8.14 -24.25
C GLY A 73 1.89 8.21 -23.56
N VAL A 74 1.42 7.11 -22.97
CA VAL A 74 0.14 7.04 -22.23
C VAL A 74 0.15 7.95 -21.01
N ALA A 75 1.29 8.09 -20.32
CA ALA A 75 1.43 8.96 -19.16
C ALA A 75 2.69 9.84 -19.29
N PRO A 76 2.62 10.96 -20.03
CA PRO A 76 3.78 11.84 -20.25
C PRO A 76 4.27 12.52 -18.96
N GLY A 77 3.42 12.62 -17.93
CA GLY A 77 3.74 13.10 -16.59
C GLY A 77 4.52 12.10 -15.72
N GLY A 78 4.92 10.95 -16.27
CA GLY A 78 5.80 10.01 -15.59
C GLY A 78 5.06 9.07 -14.62
N GLU A 79 5.83 8.42 -13.74
CA GLU A 79 5.34 7.38 -12.83
C GLU A 79 4.20 7.85 -11.92
N VAL A 80 4.25 9.11 -11.47
CA VAL A 80 3.21 9.71 -10.61
C VAL A 80 1.86 9.76 -11.32
N GLU A 81 1.85 10.11 -12.61
CA GLU A 81 0.63 10.13 -13.40
C GLU A 81 0.06 8.71 -13.59
N VAL A 82 0.93 7.72 -13.83
CA VAL A 82 0.55 6.30 -13.91
C VAL A 82 -0.11 5.84 -12.60
N ALA A 83 0.51 6.14 -11.45
CA ALA A 83 -0.02 5.77 -10.14
C ALA A 83 -1.36 6.44 -9.85
N CYS A 84 -1.50 7.73 -10.16
CA CYS A 84 -2.77 8.46 -10.01
C CYS A 84 -3.90 7.85 -10.85
N ARG A 85 -3.60 7.43 -12.09
CA ARG A 85 -4.60 6.79 -12.98
C ARG A 85 -5.03 5.42 -12.48
N LEU A 86 -4.13 4.68 -11.82
CA LEU A 86 -4.38 3.36 -11.26
C LEU A 86 -5.02 3.38 -9.87
N ALA A 87 -5.08 4.55 -9.20
CA ALA A 87 -5.62 4.68 -7.85
C ALA A 87 -7.07 4.15 -7.70
N ALA A 88 -7.89 4.28 -8.75
CA ALA A 88 -9.28 3.76 -8.76
C ALA A 88 -9.37 2.24 -9.01
N HIS A 89 -8.26 1.58 -9.34
CA HIS A 89 -8.19 0.20 -9.79
C HIS A 89 -7.26 -0.67 -8.94
N LEU A 90 -6.84 -0.19 -7.76
CA LEU A 90 -5.86 -0.89 -6.91
C LEU A 90 -6.29 -2.32 -6.56
N ASP A 91 -7.57 -2.53 -6.29
CA ASP A 91 -8.13 -3.84 -5.95
C ASP A 91 -8.58 -4.64 -7.18
N ALA A 92 -8.41 -4.10 -8.40
CA ALA A 92 -8.73 -4.80 -9.63
C ALA A 92 -7.62 -5.80 -10.00
N PRO A 93 -7.94 -6.85 -10.78
CA PRO A 93 -6.93 -7.82 -11.22
C PRO A 93 -5.80 -7.18 -12.03
N ALA A 94 -4.55 -7.60 -11.77
CA ALA A 94 -3.36 -7.10 -12.47
C ALA A 94 -3.42 -7.35 -13.99
N THR A 95 -4.09 -8.42 -14.43
CA THR A 95 -4.35 -8.71 -15.86
C THR A 95 -5.20 -7.63 -16.55
N GLY A 96 -5.90 -6.80 -15.79
CA GLY A 96 -6.66 -5.66 -16.28
C GLY A 96 -5.86 -4.36 -16.37
N LEU A 97 -4.58 -4.33 -15.97
CA LEU A 97 -3.80 -3.10 -15.79
C LEU A 97 -3.66 -2.29 -17.09
N ALA A 98 -3.34 -2.95 -18.22
CA ALA A 98 -3.26 -2.28 -19.52
C ALA A 98 -4.62 -1.66 -19.93
N ARG A 99 -5.73 -2.32 -19.58
CA ARG A 99 -7.07 -1.81 -19.84
C ARG A 99 -7.43 -0.66 -18.92
N ALA A 100 -7.05 -0.70 -17.64
CA ALA A 100 -7.26 0.39 -16.70
C ALA A 100 -6.53 1.66 -17.15
N LEU A 101 -5.31 1.51 -17.67
CA LEU A 101 -4.54 2.61 -18.23
C LEU A 101 -5.13 3.13 -19.55
N ALA A 102 -5.57 2.22 -20.44
CA ALA A 102 -6.17 2.57 -21.72
C ALA A 102 -7.63 3.09 -21.62
N ALA A 103 -8.38 2.71 -20.59
CA ALA A 103 -9.77 3.15 -20.41
C ALA A 103 -9.87 4.64 -20.09
N GLN A 104 -8.82 5.21 -19.49
CA GLN A 104 -8.68 6.66 -19.33
C GLN A 104 -8.17 7.35 -20.61
N GLU A 105 -7.66 6.57 -21.58
CA GLU A 105 -7.21 6.98 -22.91
C GLU A 105 -8.29 6.74 -23.97
N PHE A 106 -9.51 7.24 -23.79
CA PHE A 106 -10.42 7.44 -24.93
C PHE A 106 -9.93 8.60 -25.84
N LEU A 107 -8.64 8.51 -26.23
CA LEU A 107 -7.90 9.26 -27.23
C LEU A 107 -6.98 8.25 -27.96
N PRO A 108 -6.72 8.40 -29.27
CA PRO A 108 -6.32 7.29 -30.15
C PRO A 108 -4.87 6.80 -29.88
N GLY A 109 -4.70 5.53 -29.49
CA GLY A 109 -3.36 4.90 -29.32
C GLY A 109 -3.31 3.58 -28.53
N ALA A 110 -4.36 3.24 -27.79
CA ALA A 110 -4.44 2.15 -26.80
C ALA A 110 -4.03 0.73 -27.24
N SER A 111 -4.04 0.40 -28.53
CA SER A 111 -3.78 -0.96 -29.02
C SER A 111 -2.29 -1.34 -29.10
N ALA A 112 -1.37 -0.37 -29.15
CA ALA A 112 0.06 -0.65 -29.19
C ALA A 112 0.62 -1.03 -27.79
N SER A 113 0.17 -0.32 -26.75
CA SER A 113 0.62 -0.51 -25.36
C SER A 113 0.15 -1.84 -24.76
N GLN A 114 -0.98 -2.39 -25.23
CA GLN A 114 -1.48 -3.68 -24.76
C GLN A 114 -0.56 -4.84 -25.12
N HIS A 115 0.01 -4.85 -26.33
CA HIS A 115 0.88 -5.93 -26.79
C HIS A 115 2.20 -5.96 -26.00
N GLU A 116 2.75 -4.81 -25.66
CA GLU A 116 4.04 -4.73 -24.94
C GLU A 116 3.92 -5.14 -23.47
N VAL A 117 2.80 -4.79 -22.82
CA VAL A 117 2.52 -5.21 -21.43
C VAL A 117 2.27 -6.72 -21.36
N ASP A 118 1.53 -7.29 -22.30
CA ASP A 118 1.23 -8.72 -22.35
C ASP A 118 2.49 -9.56 -22.65
N ALA A 119 3.37 -9.05 -23.52
CA ALA A 119 4.67 -9.66 -23.80
C ALA A 119 5.61 -9.65 -22.58
N THR A 120 5.56 -8.61 -21.76
CA THR A 120 6.36 -8.52 -20.52
C THR A 120 5.89 -9.55 -19.49
N PHE A 121 4.57 -9.74 -19.36
CA PHE A 121 3.97 -10.74 -18.46
C PHE A 121 4.25 -12.18 -18.90
N THR A 122 4.39 -12.41 -20.21
CA THR A 122 4.67 -13.75 -20.78
C THR A 122 6.16 -14.13 -20.72
N SER A 123 7.06 -13.16 -20.53
CA SER A 123 8.52 -13.39 -20.55
C SER A 123 9.14 -13.65 -19.16
N LEU A 124 8.33 -13.76 -18.11
CA LEU A 124 8.83 -14.10 -16.76
C LEU A 124 8.99 -15.64 -16.65
N PRO A 125 10.18 -16.16 -16.27
CA PRO A 125 10.32 -17.58 -15.96
C PRO A 125 9.63 -17.93 -14.64
N ASP A 126 9.08 -19.16 -14.59
CA ASP A 126 8.42 -19.81 -13.43
C ASP A 126 9.26 -19.74 -12.15
#